data_AF-A0ABD5TK65-F1
#
_entry.id   AF-A0ABD5TK65-F1
#
_cell.length_a   1.000
_cell.length_b   1.000
_cell.length_c   1.000
_cell.angle_alpha   90.00
_cell.angle_beta   90.00
_cell.angle_gamma   90.00
#
_symmetry.space_group_name_H-M   'P 1'
#
loop_
_entity.id
_entity.type
_entity.pdbx_description
1 polymer ?
#
loop_
_entity_poly.entity_id
_entity_poly.type
_entity_poly.pdbx_seq_one_letter_code
_entity_poly.pdbx_strand_id
1 'polypeptide(L)'
;MSSRASELESPKASGDAIESYVVEQVRPLEYVGDRTATWHDARTTGLLEPSDGLQFYSIVVIEPETPVEIKACQFETSNGARSTHGRFYVKRAAHERLLEAAGMYLFVVYLPRPGLPQVARAVVPASIVDELLRGRWYDVGGSRSENEVAKLAWPNVIDPETVDPRAPVGGF
;
A
#
# COMPACT_ATOMS: atom_id res chain seq x y z
N MET A 1 -35.52 2.57 9.28
CA MET A 1 -34.55 2.05 8.30
C MET A 1 -33.17 2.26 8.88
N SER A 2 -32.45 1.16 9.14
CA SER A 2 -31.28 1.12 10.04
C SER A 2 -30.00 1.63 9.37
N SER A 3 -29.31 2.52 10.07
CA SER A 3 -28.09 3.27 9.72
C SER A 3 -26.81 2.42 9.69
N ARG A 4 -26.82 1.29 8.98
CA ARG A 4 -25.66 0.36 8.88
C ARG A 4 -24.47 0.85 8.05
N ALA A 5 -24.46 2.12 7.62
CA ALA A 5 -23.39 2.71 6.82
C ALA A 5 -22.32 3.46 7.64
N SER A 6 -22.41 3.50 8.97
CA SER A 6 -21.64 4.42 9.83
C SER A 6 -20.62 3.75 10.77
N GLU A 7 -20.11 2.55 10.44
CA GLU A 7 -18.98 1.93 11.16
C GLU A 7 -17.86 1.51 10.21
N LEU A 8 -17.55 2.37 9.24
CA LEU A 8 -16.24 2.30 8.59
C LEU A 8 -15.28 3.13 9.43
N GLU A 9 -14.28 2.44 9.98
CA GLU A 9 -13.14 3.05 10.63
C GLU A 9 -12.55 4.18 9.77
N SER A 10 -11.92 5.18 10.42
CA SER A 10 -11.25 6.26 9.68
C SER A 10 -10.25 5.68 8.66
N PRO A 11 -9.99 6.34 7.52
CA PRO A 11 -9.04 5.84 6.53
C PRO A 11 -7.65 5.50 7.11
N LYS A 12 -7.24 6.22 8.16
CA LYS A 12 -6.03 5.92 8.90
C LYS A 12 -6.13 4.60 9.66
N ALA A 13 -7.20 4.40 10.44
CA ALA A 13 -7.41 3.16 11.18
C ALA A 13 -7.48 1.94 10.25
N SER A 14 -8.16 2.03 9.10
CA SER A 14 -8.16 0.95 8.11
C SER A 14 -6.78 0.70 7.51
N GLY A 15 -5.98 1.74 7.31
CA GLY A 15 -4.58 1.61 6.87
C GLY A 15 -3.74 0.87 7.90
N ASP A 16 -3.76 1.32 9.16
CA ASP A 16 -2.99 0.75 10.27
C ASP A 16 -3.36 -0.74 10.51
N ALA A 17 -4.66 -1.09 10.37
CA ALA A 17 -5.13 -2.47 10.48
C ALA A 17 -4.63 -3.38 9.33
N ILE A 18 -4.64 -2.87 8.10
CA ILE A 18 -4.13 -3.61 6.93
C ILE A 18 -2.62 -3.81 7.03
N GLU A 19 -1.88 -2.78 7.43
CA GLU A 19 -0.44 -2.86 7.64
C GLU A 19 -0.08 -3.96 8.64
N SER A 20 -0.74 -3.95 9.80
CA SER A 20 -0.56 -4.97 10.83
C SER A 20 -0.83 -6.38 10.30
N TYR A 21 -1.93 -6.57 9.57
CA TYR A 21 -2.28 -7.85 8.95
C TYR A 21 -1.24 -8.30 7.92
N VAL A 22 -0.78 -7.40 7.05
CA VAL A 22 0.22 -7.71 6.02
C VAL A 22 1.51 -8.20 6.65
N VAL A 23 2.01 -7.50 7.67
CA VAL A 23 3.24 -7.91 8.36
C VAL A 23 3.09 -9.27 9.02
N GLU A 24 1.92 -9.58 9.60
CA GLU A 24 1.68 -10.86 10.25
C GLU A 24 1.62 -12.03 9.24
N GLN A 25 0.96 -11.82 8.11
CA GLN A 25 0.65 -12.89 7.14
C GLN A 25 1.70 -13.04 6.03
N VAL A 26 2.38 -11.96 5.65
CA VAL A 26 3.41 -12.00 4.61
C VAL A 26 4.76 -12.26 5.26
N ARG A 27 5.16 -13.53 5.26
CA ARG A 27 6.52 -13.92 5.68
C ARG A 27 7.50 -13.75 4.51
N PRO A 28 8.75 -13.31 4.74
CA PRO A 28 9.37 -13.04 6.04
C PRO A 28 9.43 -11.55 6.43
N LEU A 29 8.30 -10.83 6.49
CA LEU A 29 8.29 -9.44 6.97
C LEU A 29 8.37 -9.34 8.51
N GLU A 30 9.06 -8.31 8.98
CA GLU A 30 9.07 -7.85 10.37
C GLU A 30 8.64 -6.38 10.43
N TYR A 31 7.79 -6.06 11.41
CA TYR A 31 7.31 -4.71 11.65
C TYR A 31 8.44 -3.77 12.07
N VAL A 32 8.48 -2.58 11.47
CA VAL A 32 9.36 -1.48 11.87
C VAL A 32 8.50 -0.31 12.32
N GLY A 33 8.51 -0.03 13.63
CA GLY A 33 7.75 1.10 14.17
C GLY A 33 8.44 2.45 14.01
N ASP A 34 7.66 3.52 14.15
CA ASP A 34 8.07 4.93 13.99
C ASP A 34 9.28 5.36 14.84
N ARG A 35 9.56 4.66 15.95
CA ARG A 35 10.75 4.92 16.80
C ARG A 35 12.06 4.49 16.13
N THR A 36 11.98 3.59 15.16
CA THR A 36 13.10 3.02 14.42
C THR A 36 13.22 3.69 13.05
N ALA A 37 12.12 3.78 12.32
CA ALA A 37 12.06 4.45 11.02
C ALA A 37 10.66 5.03 10.80
N THR A 38 10.57 6.23 10.23
CA THR A 38 9.31 6.93 9.94
C THR A 38 8.93 6.88 8.45
N TRP A 39 9.60 6.03 7.67
CA TRP A 39 9.56 6.05 6.21
C TRP A 39 9.38 4.67 5.56
N HIS A 40 9.36 3.61 6.37
CA HIS A 40 8.99 2.25 5.98
C HIS A 40 8.32 1.56 7.16
N ASP A 41 7.38 0.67 6.88
CA ASP A 41 6.55 0.00 7.89
C ASP A 41 7.10 -1.39 8.25
N ALA A 42 7.94 -1.96 7.38
CA ALA A 42 8.49 -3.30 7.55
C ALA A 42 9.90 -3.45 6.96
N ARG A 43 10.57 -4.54 7.33
CA ARG A 43 11.77 -5.03 6.67
C ARG A 43 11.67 -6.53 6.43
N THR A 44 12.30 -7.04 5.38
CA THR A 44 12.45 -8.48 5.19
C THR A 44 13.46 -9.03 6.20
N THR A 45 13.18 -10.20 6.79
CA THR A 45 14.09 -10.94 7.69
C THR A 45 14.70 -12.17 7.02
N GLY A 46 14.27 -12.45 5.80
CA GLY A 46 14.66 -13.58 4.98
C GLY A 46 14.37 -13.26 3.51
N LEU A 47 14.51 -14.28 2.65
CA LEU A 47 14.14 -14.18 1.25
C LEU A 47 12.61 -14.03 1.11
N LEU A 48 12.14 -12.94 0.50
CA LEU A 48 10.72 -12.78 0.15
C LEU A 48 10.51 -13.08 -1.33
N GLU A 49 9.60 -14.00 -1.61
CA GLU A 49 9.31 -14.53 -2.95
C GLU A 49 7.83 -14.28 -3.31
N PRO A 50 7.49 -14.22 -4.61
CA PRO A 50 6.11 -14.14 -5.04
C PRO A 50 5.31 -15.38 -4.62
N SER A 51 4.01 -15.20 -4.41
CA SER A 51 3.06 -16.28 -4.14
C SER A 51 1.70 -15.94 -4.76
N ASP A 52 0.75 -16.88 -4.75
CA ASP A 52 -0.60 -16.65 -5.29
C ASP A 52 -1.27 -15.40 -4.68
N GLY A 53 -1.00 -15.13 -3.40
CA GLY A 53 -1.52 -13.96 -2.69
C GLY A 53 -0.59 -12.74 -2.65
N LEU A 54 0.57 -12.76 -3.32
CA LEU A 54 1.54 -11.66 -3.31
C LEU A 54 2.29 -11.62 -4.65
N GLN A 55 1.86 -10.73 -5.53
CA GLN A 55 2.47 -10.58 -6.85
C GLN A 55 3.70 -9.68 -6.78
N PHE A 56 4.69 -9.95 -7.62
CA PHE A 56 5.89 -9.13 -7.76
C PHE A 56 5.92 -8.51 -9.15
N TYR A 57 6.27 -7.24 -9.26
CA TYR A 57 6.44 -6.56 -10.54
C TYR A 57 7.86 -6.02 -10.68
N SER A 58 8.50 -6.33 -11.81
CA SER A 58 9.87 -5.91 -12.17
C SER A 58 10.99 -6.41 -11.25
N ILE A 59 10.67 -7.30 -10.32
CA ILE A 59 11.59 -7.98 -9.42
C ILE A 59 11.13 -9.42 -9.22
N VAL A 60 12.07 -10.34 -8.98
CA VAL A 60 11.76 -11.78 -8.83
C VAL A 60 11.86 -12.26 -7.40
N VAL A 61 12.67 -11.59 -6.59
CA VAL A 61 12.93 -11.93 -5.19
C VAL A 61 13.47 -10.72 -4.45
N ILE A 62 13.25 -10.65 -3.13
CA ILE A 62 13.80 -9.61 -2.27
C ILE A 62 14.68 -10.23 -1.20
N GLU A 63 15.88 -9.69 -1.06
CA GLU A 63 16.87 -10.14 -0.08
C GLU A 63 16.50 -9.73 1.36
N PRO A 64 17.07 -10.39 2.39
CA PRO A 64 16.89 -9.97 3.78
C PRO A 64 17.35 -8.52 4.02
N GLU A 65 16.84 -7.91 5.08
CA GLU A 65 17.13 -6.53 5.50
C GLU A 65 16.73 -5.45 4.49
N THR A 66 15.84 -5.78 3.54
CA THR A 66 15.29 -4.81 2.60
C THR A 66 14.12 -4.05 3.23
N PRO A 67 14.15 -2.70 3.26
CA PRO A 67 13.02 -1.89 3.73
C PRO A 67 11.79 -2.01 2.82
N VAL A 68 10.62 -2.10 3.44
CA VAL A 68 9.32 -2.23 2.76
C VAL A 68 8.34 -1.22 3.34
N GLU A 69 7.84 -0.33 2.49
CA GLU A 69 6.75 0.61 2.82
C GLU A 69 5.42 0.01 2.38
N ILE A 70 4.45 -0.06 3.30
CA ILE A 70 3.13 -0.62 3.04
C ILE A 70 2.16 0.52 2.70
N LYS A 71 1.41 0.36 1.61
CA LYS A 71 0.40 1.34 1.21
C LYS A 71 -0.89 0.65 0.82
N ALA A 72 -1.95 0.97 1.54
CA ALA A 72 -3.29 0.47 1.28
C ALA A 72 -4.17 1.53 0.61
N CYS A 73 -5.04 1.10 -0.30
CA CYS A 73 -6.13 1.94 -0.79
C CYS A 73 -7.39 1.12 -1.08
N GLN A 74 -8.54 1.79 -1.08
CA GLN A 74 -9.81 1.14 -1.42
C GLN A 74 -9.85 0.73 -2.89
N PHE A 75 -10.54 -0.35 -3.22
CA PHE A 75 -10.78 -0.77 -4.60
C PHE A 75 -11.42 0.36 -5.42
N GLU A 76 -12.47 0.96 -4.88
CA GLU A 76 -13.08 2.18 -5.41
C GLU A 76 -13.31 3.19 -4.30
N THR A 77 -13.30 4.46 -4.69
CA THR A 77 -13.68 5.62 -3.88
C THR A 77 -14.82 6.34 -4.61
N SER A 78 -15.83 6.79 -3.87
CA SER A 78 -16.96 7.54 -4.41
C SER A 78 -16.96 8.97 -3.86
N ASN A 79 -17.26 9.94 -4.73
CA ASN A 79 -17.55 11.32 -4.34
C ASN A 79 -19.06 11.63 -4.38
N GLY A 80 -19.90 10.61 -4.35
CA GLY A 80 -21.36 10.73 -4.39
C GLY A 80 -21.97 10.77 -5.79
N ALA A 81 -21.21 11.16 -6.82
CA ALA A 81 -21.71 11.22 -8.21
C ALA A 81 -21.03 10.21 -9.14
N ARG A 82 -19.78 9.82 -8.86
CA ARG A 82 -19.01 8.83 -9.63
C ARG A 82 -18.13 8.00 -8.71
N SER A 83 -17.94 6.72 -9.03
CA SER A 83 -16.86 5.91 -8.47
C SER A 83 -15.58 6.12 -9.29
N THR A 84 -14.44 6.11 -8.62
CA THR A 84 -13.12 6.07 -9.24
C THR A 84 -12.26 5.10 -8.46
N HIS A 85 -11.28 4.47 -9.12
CA HIS A 85 -10.29 3.65 -8.45
C HIS A 85 -9.63 4.39 -7.27
N GLY A 86 -9.42 3.68 -6.17
CA GLY A 86 -8.67 4.23 -5.05
C GLY A 86 -7.23 4.56 -5.41
N ARG A 87 -6.60 5.36 -4.55
CA ARG A 87 -5.27 5.91 -4.79
C ARG A 87 -4.38 5.68 -3.57
N PHE A 88 -3.17 5.20 -3.81
CA PHE A 88 -2.11 5.20 -2.82
C PHE A 88 -1.63 6.62 -2.57
N TYR A 89 -1.43 6.97 -1.31
CA TYR A 89 -0.90 8.27 -0.90
C TYR A 89 0.57 8.12 -0.56
N VAL A 90 1.44 8.71 -1.38
CA VAL A 90 2.89 8.61 -1.23
C VAL A 90 3.44 9.94 -0.74
N LYS A 91 4.28 9.89 0.29
CA LYS A 91 5.00 11.05 0.82
C LYS A 91 6.37 11.14 0.17
N ARG A 92 6.78 12.35 -0.26
CA ARG A 92 8.03 12.51 -1.00
C ARG A 92 9.25 12.13 -0.17
N ALA A 93 9.33 12.60 1.07
CA ALA A 93 10.48 12.32 1.94
C ALA A 93 10.67 10.82 2.21
N ALA A 94 9.57 10.08 2.43
CA ALA A 94 9.64 8.63 2.59
C ALA A 94 10.06 7.91 1.30
N HIS A 95 9.53 8.36 0.16
CA HIS A 95 9.88 7.81 -1.16
C HIS A 95 11.36 7.97 -1.49
N GLU A 96 11.93 9.15 -1.26
CA GLU A 96 13.35 9.42 -1.51
C GLU A 96 14.26 8.52 -0.65
N ARG A 97 13.88 8.26 0.61
CA ARG A 97 14.60 7.34 1.50
C ARG A 97 14.51 5.89 1.03
N LEU A 98 13.35 5.46 0.54
CA LEU A 98 13.21 4.13 -0.07
C LEU A 98 14.08 3.98 -1.31
N LEU A 99 14.16 5.01 -2.16
CA LEU A 99 15.03 4.99 -3.35
C LEU A 99 16.50 4.83 -2.96
N GLU A 100 16.97 5.61 -2.00
CA GLU A 100 18.35 5.53 -1.48
C GLU A 100 18.68 4.14 -0.90
N ALA A 101 17.69 3.51 -0.25
CA ALA A 101 17.84 2.20 0.36
C ALA A 101 17.54 1.02 -0.58
N ALA A 102 17.29 1.27 -1.87
CA ALA A 102 16.80 0.27 -2.82
C ALA A 102 15.57 -0.51 -2.31
N GLY A 103 14.72 0.17 -1.54
CA GLY A 103 13.57 -0.40 -0.85
C GLY A 103 12.39 -0.70 -1.77
N MET A 104 11.37 -1.30 -1.18
CA MET A 104 10.19 -1.82 -1.87
C MET A 104 8.92 -1.15 -1.35
N TYR A 105 7.91 -1.08 -2.21
CA TYR A 105 6.53 -0.87 -1.80
C TYR A 105 5.80 -2.20 -1.77
N LEU A 106 4.97 -2.41 -0.74
CA LEU A 106 3.92 -3.42 -0.74
C LEU A 106 2.57 -2.72 -0.80
N PHE A 107 1.97 -2.75 -1.98
CA PHE A 107 0.68 -2.15 -2.25
C PHE A 107 -0.46 -3.12 -1.96
N VAL A 108 -1.52 -2.63 -1.31
CA VAL A 108 -2.71 -3.41 -0.96
C VAL A 108 -3.97 -2.70 -1.47
N VAL A 109 -4.78 -3.42 -2.23
CA VAL A 109 -6.12 -2.95 -2.61
C VAL A 109 -7.14 -3.70 -1.77
N TYR A 110 -8.04 -2.98 -1.11
CA TYR A 110 -9.02 -3.58 -0.19
C TYR A 110 -10.45 -3.10 -0.44
N LEU A 111 -11.43 -3.88 0.03
CA LEU A 111 -12.84 -3.51 0.02
C LEU A 111 -13.21 -2.82 1.34
N PRO A 112 -13.84 -1.64 1.33
CA PRO A 112 -14.22 -0.91 2.55
C PRO A 112 -15.48 -1.54 3.19
N ARG A 113 -15.32 -2.72 3.77
CA ARG A 113 -16.35 -3.48 4.50
C ARG A 113 -15.70 -4.24 5.68
N PRO A 114 -16.49 -4.76 6.64
CA PRO A 114 -15.94 -5.45 7.81
C PRO A 114 -14.90 -6.53 7.42
N GLY A 115 -13.78 -6.55 8.15
CA GLY A 115 -12.64 -7.43 7.87
C GLY A 115 -11.64 -6.89 6.82
N LEU A 116 -11.93 -5.75 6.19
CA LEU A 116 -11.10 -5.09 5.17
C LEU A 116 -10.52 -6.08 4.13
N PRO A 117 -11.37 -6.87 3.43
CA PRO A 117 -10.88 -7.91 2.54
C PRO A 117 -9.94 -7.35 1.48
N GLN A 118 -8.74 -7.91 1.41
CA GLN A 118 -7.71 -7.53 0.45
C GLN A 118 -8.00 -8.25 -0.86
N VAL A 119 -8.04 -7.55 -1.98
CA VAL A 119 -8.34 -8.12 -3.30
C VAL A 119 -7.12 -8.15 -4.21
N ALA A 120 -6.06 -7.42 -3.85
CA ALA A 120 -4.77 -7.51 -4.50
C ALA A 120 -3.66 -7.11 -3.53
N ARG A 121 -2.50 -7.77 -3.67
CA ARG A 121 -1.24 -7.35 -3.05
C ARG A 121 -0.12 -7.42 -4.08
N ALA A 122 0.70 -6.38 -4.13
CA ALA A 122 1.79 -6.27 -5.08
C ALA A 122 3.03 -5.68 -4.45
N VAL A 123 4.18 -6.32 -4.68
CA VAL A 123 5.49 -5.79 -4.34
C VAL A 123 6.14 -5.17 -5.56
N VAL A 124 6.59 -3.93 -5.41
CA VAL A 124 7.17 -3.12 -6.49
C VAL A 124 8.39 -2.36 -5.97
N PRO A 125 9.54 -2.40 -6.67
CA PRO A 125 10.70 -1.60 -6.31
C PRO A 125 10.39 -0.10 -6.30
N ALA A 126 10.96 0.63 -5.33
CA ALA A 126 10.79 2.08 -5.25
C ALA A 126 11.22 2.80 -6.54
N SER A 127 12.23 2.28 -7.25
CA SER A 127 12.67 2.82 -8.55
C SER A 127 11.60 2.76 -9.64
N ILE A 128 10.79 1.71 -9.67
CA ILE A 128 9.66 1.61 -10.61
C ILE A 128 8.54 2.55 -10.18
N VAL A 129 8.29 2.65 -8.87
CA VAL A 129 7.31 3.59 -8.34
C VAL A 129 7.71 5.04 -8.64
N ASP A 130 8.99 5.40 -8.60
CA ASP A 130 9.48 6.74 -8.96
C ASP A 130 9.10 7.13 -10.39
N GLU A 131 9.29 6.22 -11.35
CA GLU A 131 8.86 6.42 -12.74
C GLU A 131 7.34 6.65 -12.83
N LEU A 132 6.55 5.89 -12.06
CA LEU A 132 5.09 6.05 -12.02
C LEU A 132 4.66 7.37 -11.35
N LEU A 133 5.47 7.91 -10.44
CA LEU A 133 5.21 9.16 -9.73
C LEU A 133 5.71 10.41 -10.47
N ARG A 134 6.52 10.26 -11.52
CA ARG A 134 7.06 11.38 -12.29
C ARG A 134 5.95 12.34 -12.75
N GLY A 135 6.10 13.61 -12.38
CA GLY A 135 5.14 14.67 -12.71
C GLY A 135 3.83 14.65 -11.92
N ARG A 136 3.72 13.85 -10.84
CA ARG A 136 2.50 13.73 -10.02
C ARG A 136 2.61 14.32 -8.62
N TRP A 137 3.79 14.82 -8.25
CA TRP A 137 4.01 15.46 -6.96
C TRP A 137 3.32 16.81 -6.88
N TYR A 138 2.76 17.12 -5.71
CA TYR A 138 2.13 18.39 -5.44
C TYR A 138 2.31 18.81 -3.97
N ASP A 139 2.42 20.11 -3.76
CA ASP A 139 2.59 20.69 -2.43
C ASP A 139 1.30 20.57 -1.61
N VAL A 140 1.45 20.17 -0.35
CA VAL A 140 0.40 20.14 0.65
C VAL A 140 0.74 21.11 1.76
N GLY A 141 0.79 22.41 1.43
CA GLY A 141 1.14 23.47 2.37
C GLY A 141 0.41 23.37 3.72
N GLY A 142 1.14 23.62 4.81
CA GLY A 142 0.65 23.62 6.20
C GLY A 142 1.67 23.06 7.19
N SER A 143 1.37 23.11 8.49
CA SER A 143 2.17 22.52 9.57
C SER A 143 2.06 20.98 9.63
N ARG A 144 1.97 20.32 8.47
CA ARG A 144 1.98 18.86 8.37
C ARG A 144 3.44 18.40 8.43
N SER A 145 3.66 17.14 8.81
CA SER A 145 5.00 16.55 8.81
C SER A 145 5.61 16.41 7.41
N GLU A 146 4.89 16.78 6.34
CA GLU A 146 5.25 16.58 4.93
C GLU A 146 4.84 17.80 4.11
N ASN A 147 5.72 18.24 3.21
CA ASN A 147 5.46 19.38 2.32
C ASN A 147 4.97 18.97 0.93
N GLU A 148 5.31 17.76 0.46
CA GLU A 148 5.04 17.32 -0.90
C GLU A 148 4.63 15.84 -0.95
N VAL A 149 3.58 15.55 -1.72
CA VAL A 149 2.97 14.22 -1.79
C VAL A 149 2.47 13.92 -3.19
N ALA A 150 2.18 12.65 -3.45
CA ALA A 150 1.57 12.20 -4.70
C ALA A 150 0.43 11.20 -4.42
N LYS A 151 -0.51 11.13 -5.36
CA LYS A 151 -1.59 10.14 -5.36
C LYS A 151 -1.52 9.28 -6.60
N LEU A 152 -1.32 7.98 -6.42
CA LEU A 152 -1.20 7.01 -7.51
C LEU A 152 -2.43 6.10 -7.51
N ALA A 153 -3.27 6.17 -8.54
CA ALA A 153 -4.41 5.24 -8.66
C ALA A 153 -3.89 3.81 -8.80
N TRP A 154 -4.50 2.86 -8.09
CA TRP A 154 -4.00 1.48 -8.05
C TRP A 154 -3.86 0.80 -9.42
N PRO A 155 -4.67 1.12 -10.46
CA PRO A 155 -4.47 0.54 -11.80
C PRO A 155 -3.18 0.96 -12.50
N ASN A 156 -2.45 1.97 -11.98
CA ASN A 156 -1.11 2.30 -12.51
C ASN A 156 -0.04 1.31 -12.03
N VAL A 157 -0.35 0.49 -11.03
CA VAL A 157 0.59 -0.43 -10.38
C VAL A 157 0.18 -1.88 -10.61
N ILE A 158 -1.12 -2.16 -10.48
CA ILE A 158 -1.69 -3.50 -10.56
C ILE A 158 -2.65 -3.52 -11.75
N ASP A 159 -2.52 -4.52 -12.62
CA ASP A 159 -3.40 -4.67 -13.78
C ASP A 159 -4.85 -4.90 -13.30
N PRO A 160 -5.81 -4.01 -13.61
CA PRO A 160 -7.18 -4.13 -13.15
C PRO A 160 -7.89 -5.38 -13.68
N GLU A 161 -7.47 -5.95 -14.81
CA GLU A 161 -8.07 -7.18 -15.34
C GLU A 161 -7.73 -8.41 -14.49
N THR A 162 -6.68 -8.33 -13.67
CA THR A 162 -6.23 -9.40 -12.79
C THR A 162 -6.86 -9.37 -11.39
N VAL A 163 -7.63 -8.32 -11.07
CA VAL A 163 -8.20 -8.11 -9.73
C VAL A 163 -9.68 -8.47 -9.71
N ASP A 164 -10.04 -9.56 -9.03
CA ASP A 164 -11.44 -9.93 -8.79
C ASP A 164 -11.90 -9.48 -7.40
N PRO A 165 -12.80 -8.47 -7.28
CA PRO A 165 -13.32 -8.04 -5.99
C PRO A 165 -14.15 -9.11 -5.26
N ARG A 166 -14.46 -10.24 -5.91
CA ARG A 166 -15.15 -11.39 -5.30
C ARG A 166 -14.20 -12.46 -4.76
N ALA A 167 -12.90 -12.37 -5.04
CA ALA A 167 -11.90 -13.34 -4.63
C ALA A 167 -10.77 -12.67 -3.81
N PRO A 168 -10.98 -12.43 -2.50
CA PRO A 168 -9.94 -11.84 -1.65
C PRO A 168 -8.66 -12.69 -1.60
N VAL A 169 -7.51 -12.01 -1.58
CA VAL A 169 -6.21 -12.65 -1.40
C VAL A 169 -5.93 -12.90 0.09
N GLY A 170 -5.46 -14.11 0.40
CA GLY A 170 -4.93 -14.43 1.73
C GLY A 170 -5.89 -15.00 2.78
N GLY A 171 -7.14 -15.37 2.44
CA GLY A 171 -8.10 -16.13 3.27
C GLY A 171 -8.54 -15.41 4.57
N PHE A 172 -9.83 -15.35 4.94
CA PHE A 172 -10.90 -16.34 4.80
C PHE A 172 -12.19 -15.78 4.18
#